data_AF-A0A511ZGY1-F1
#
_entry.id   AF-A0A511ZGY1-F1
#
_cell.length_a   1.000
_cell.length_b   1.000
_cell.length_c   1.000
_cell.angle_alpha   90.00
_cell.angle_beta   90.00
_cell.angle_gamma   90.00
#
_symmetry.space_group_name_H-M   'P 1'
#
loop_
_entity.id
_entity.type
_entity.pdbx_description
1 polymer ?
#
loop_
_entity_poly.entity_id
_entity_poly.type
_entity_poly.pdbx_seq_one_letter_code
_entity_poly.pdbx_strand_id
1 'polypeptide(L)'
;MPIVLYHGNTDWYVGASFSNLLEGYRDFPQELQKFVPDHEFFIYDVSAYDDEDTQLNVFLRIILMVFRDIGNSDIQVILNTIYRSIDYLRQLQDQKMETEYLETLFYYIFRAHRHLTKKQYYDLINHIENTYQEGSELAMTLAEIFRNEGKAEGIANTTIRLITKFVAPPAEDVKKKVHEQEISTLETIIDHIDEFETIEDVKQYLK
;
A
#
# COMPACT_ATOMS: atom_id res chain seq x y z
N MET A 1 -4.99 -25.02 -6.45
CA MET A 1 -3.55 -24.76 -6.41
C MET A 1 -3.35 -23.39 -5.78
N PRO A 2 -2.74 -23.30 -4.60
CA PRO A 2 -2.45 -22.02 -3.96
C PRO A 2 -1.29 -21.29 -4.65
N ILE A 3 -1.42 -19.97 -4.79
CA ILE A 3 -0.42 -19.09 -5.40
C ILE A 3 -0.07 -18.00 -4.40
N VAL A 4 1.22 -17.73 -4.23
CA VAL A 4 1.74 -16.60 -3.45
C VAL A 4 2.34 -15.60 -4.43
N LEU A 5 1.80 -14.38 -4.43
CA LEU A 5 2.38 -13.24 -5.13
C LEU A 5 3.30 -12.50 -4.18
N TYR A 6 4.59 -12.48 -4.50
CA TYR A 6 5.59 -11.80 -3.70
C TYR A 6 6.08 -10.53 -4.41
N HIS A 7 5.96 -9.39 -3.72
CA HIS A 7 6.39 -8.07 -4.22
C HIS A 7 7.14 -7.27 -3.11
N GLY A 8 7.76 -7.98 -2.17
CA GLY A 8 8.51 -7.37 -1.07
C GLY A 8 9.82 -6.71 -1.53
N ASN A 9 10.43 -5.92 -0.65
CA ASN A 9 11.71 -5.23 -0.92
C ASN A 9 12.95 -6.12 -0.73
N THR A 10 12.77 -7.36 -0.26
CA THR A 10 13.84 -8.35 -0.06
C THR A 10 13.61 -9.51 -1.00
N ASP A 11 14.58 -10.41 -1.21
CA ASP A 11 14.26 -11.64 -1.93
C ASP A 11 13.44 -12.58 -1.03
N TRP A 12 12.68 -13.46 -1.67
CA TRP A 12 11.97 -14.52 -0.96
C TRP A 12 12.93 -15.69 -0.68
N TYR A 13 13.26 -15.91 0.59
CA TYR A 13 14.18 -16.98 1.01
C TYR A 13 13.48 -18.22 1.63
N VAL A 14 12.16 -18.22 1.72
CA VAL A 14 11.39 -19.31 2.34
C VAL A 14 11.02 -20.37 1.30
N GLY A 15 10.95 -21.65 1.68
CA GLY A 15 10.54 -22.71 0.75
C GLY A 15 9.07 -22.60 0.30
N ALA A 16 8.73 -23.28 -0.80
CA ALA A 16 7.42 -23.21 -1.46
C ALA A 16 6.34 -24.13 -0.83
N SER A 17 6.45 -24.43 0.47
CA SER A 17 5.50 -25.28 1.18
C SER A 17 5.05 -24.63 2.48
N PHE A 18 3.83 -24.92 2.90
CA PHE A 18 3.24 -24.35 4.11
C PHE A 18 4.09 -24.60 5.36
N SER A 19 4.70 -25.79 5.47
CA SER A 19 5.60 -26.12 6.57
C SER A 19 6.82 -25.19 6.67
N ASN A 20 7.31 -24.68 5.54
CA ASN A 20 8.45 -23.75 5.53
C ASN A 20 8.06 -22.34 6.02
N LEU A 21 6.78 -21.99 6.02
CA LEU A 21 6.27 -20.72 6.54
C LEU A 21 6.15 -20.71 8.08
N LEU A 22 6.15 -21.89 8.72
CA LEU A 22 6.01 -22.01 10.16
C LEU A 22 7.35 -21.79 10.87
N GLU A 23 7.43 -20.71 11.64
CA GLU A 23 8.61 -20.41 12.47
C GLU A 23 8.84 -21.55 13.48
N GLY A 24 10.08 -22.04 13.57
CA GLY A 24 10.44 -23.16 14.45
C GLY A 24 9.89 -24.52 14.03
N TYR A 25 9.37 -24.70 12.81
CA TYR A 25 8.87 -25.99 12.32
C TYR A 25 9.89 -27.13 12.49
N ARG A 26 11.16 -26.85 12.22
CA ARG A 26 12.26 -27.82 12.37
C ARG A 26 12.47 -28.27 13.82
N ASP A 27 12.02 -27.47 14.79
CA ASP A 27 12.16 -27.72 16.22
C ASP A 27 10.92 -28.43 16.81
N PHE A 28 9.86 -28.62 16.02
CA PHE A 28 8.68 -29.35 16.48
C PHE A 28 9.02 -30.83 16.73
N PRO A 29 8.46 -31.46 17.77
CA PRO A 29 8.46 -32.91 17.93
C PRO A 29 7.99 -33.60 16.65
N GLN A 30 8.61 -34.72 16.26
CA GLN A 30 8.26 -35.46 15.04
C GLN A 30 6.77 -35.88 15.03
N GLU A 31 6.21 -36.15 16.21
CA GLU A 31 4.80 -36.50 16.37
C GLU A 31 3.85 -35.35 16.04
N LEU A 32 4.31 -34.11 16.08
CA LEU A 32 3.53 -32.93 15.72
C LEU A 32 3.72 -32.53 14.25
N GLN A 33 4.92 -32.75 13.68
CA GLN A 33 5.21 -32.44 12.28
C GLN A 33 4.23 -33.15 11.31
N LYS A 34 3.81 -34.39 11.62
CA LYS A 34 2.85 -35.16 10.80
C LYS A 34 1.44 -34.55 10.71
N PHE A 35 1.10 -33.60 11.57
CA PHE A 35 -0.18 -32.89 11.55
C PHE A 35 -0.09 -31.52 10.86
N VAL A 36 1.12 -31.07 10.50
CA VAL A 36 1.29 -29.85 9.72
C VAL A 36 0.86 -30.14 8.27
N PRO A 37 -0.03 -29.33 7.69
CA PRO A 37 -0.43 -29.50 6.29
C PRO A 37 0.77 -29.37 5.35
N ASP A 38 1.03 -30.41 4.56
CA ASP A 38 2.08 -30.42 3.53
C ASP A 38 1.49 -29.94 2.20
N HIS A 39 1.10 -28.67 2.16
CA HIS A 39 0.61 -28.05 0.94
C HIS A 39 1.71 -27.22 0.31
N GLU A 40 2.08 -27.59 -0.91
CA GLU A 40 2.92 -26.78 -1.79
C GLU A 40 2.11 -25.65 -2.42
N PHE A 41 2.77 -24.52 -2.65
CA PHE A 41 2.23 -23.38 -3.38
C PHE A 41 3.21 -22.92 -4.45
N PHE A 42 2.67 -22.30 -5.49
CA PHE A 42 3.49 -21.65 -6.50
C PHE A 42 3.86 -20.25 -6.02
N ILE A 43 5.16 -19.91 -6.03
CA ILE A 43 5.65 -18.56 -5.77
C ILE A 43 5.82 -17.87 -7.11
N TYR A 44 5.11 -16.76 -7.29
CA TYR A 44 5.34 -15.88 -8.42
C TYR A 44 6.04 -14.61 -7.93
N ASP A 45 7.28 -14.44 -8.36
CA ASP A 45 8.05 -13.22 -8.15
C ASP A 45 7.62 -12.17 -9.18
N VAL A 46 6.96 -11.12 -8.70
CA VAL A 46 6.41 -10.06 -9.54
C VAL A 46 7.52 -9.21 -10.18
N SER A 47 8.74 -9.21 -9.63
CA SER A 47 9.87 -8.47 -10.21
C SER A 47 10.24 -8.96 -11.62
N ALA A 48 9.92 -10.21 -11.95
CA ALA A 48 10.19 -10.83 -13.23
C ALA A 48 9.04 -10.66 -14.26
N TYR A 49 7.97 -9.94 -13.92
CA TYR A 49 6.85 -9.73 -14.82
C TYR A 49 7.24 -8.87 -16.04
N ASP A 50 6.86 -9.33 -17.24
CA ASP A 50 6.99 -8.62 -18.51
C ASP A 50 5.63 -8.10 -18.97
N ASP A 51 5.59 -6.84 -19.38
CA ASP A 51 4.34 -6.12 -19.64
C ASP A 51 3.64 -6.52 -20.95
N GLU A 52 4.35 -7.26 -21.81
CA GLU A 52 3.87 -7.72 -23.11
C GLU A 52 2.97 -8.97 -23.04
N ASP A 53 2.72 -9.53 -21.85
CA ASP A 53 1.81 -10.67 -21.73
C ASP A 53 0.34 -10.25 -21.94
N THR A 54 -0.11 -10.40 -23.18
CA THR A 54 -1.48 -10.09 -23.64
C THR A 54 -2.49 -11.19 -23.32
N GLN A 55 -2.07 -12.34 -22.79
CA GLN A 55 -2.99 -13.40 -22.38
C GLN A 55 -3.64 -13.12 -21.02
N LEU A 56 -3.04 -12.25 -20.22
CA LEU A 56 -3.57 -11.84 -18.93
C LEU A 56 -4.71 -10.82 -19.11
N ASN A 57 -5.71 -10.90 -18.23
CA ASN A 57 -6.74 -9.87 -18.18
C ASN A 57 -6.13 -8.52 -17.76
N VAL A 58 -6.77 -7.43 -18.20
CA VAL A 58 -6.30 -6.05 -18.00
C VAL A 58 -5.99 -5.75 -16.52
N PHE A 59 -6.86 -6.18 -15.62
CA PHE A 59 -6.70 -5.93 -14.19
C PHE A 59 -5.45 -6.59 -13.61
N LEU A 60 -5.19 -7.86 -13.93
CA LEU A 60 -4.03 -8.58 -13.46
C LEU A 60 -2.74 -7.96 -14.00
N ARG A 61 -2.74 -7.52 -15.27
CA ARG A 61 -1.60 -6.81 -15.87
C ARG A 61 -1.29 -5.51 -15.11
N ILE A 62 -2.33 -4.74 -14.76
CA ILE A 62 -2.19 -3.51 -13.97
C ILE A 62 -1.62 -3.82 -12.58
N ILE A 63 -2.20 -4.79 -11.86
CA ILE A 63 -1.71 -5.16 -10.52
C ILE A 63 -0.25 -5.58 -10.55
N LEU A 64 0.14 -6.48 -11.47
CA LEU A 64 1.51 -6.97 -11.54
C LEU A 64 2.50 -5.84 -11.88
N MET A 65 2.15 -4.98 -12.84
CA MET A 65 2.97 -3.82 -13.20
C MET A 65 3.13 -2.86 -12.01
N VAL A 66 2.04 -2.55 -11.31
CA VAL A 66 2.05 -1.67 -10.14
C VAL A 66 2.87 -2.29 -9.01
N PHE A 67 2.67 -3.57 -8.68
CA PHE A 67 3.43 -4.26 -7.63
C PHE A 67 4.92 -4.34 -7.94
N ARG A 68 5.30 -4.56 -9.21
CA ARG A 68 6.69 -4.54 -9.66
C ARG A 68 7.32 -3.15 -9.46
N ASP A 69 6.61 -2.11 -9.90
CA ASP A 69 7.19 -0.77 -10.07
C ASP A 69 7.04 0.12 -8.82
N ILE A 70 6.08 -0.17 -7.93
CA ILE A 70 5.81 0.63 -6.73
C ILE A 70 6.97 0.62 -5.73
N GLY A 71 7.91 -0.33 -5.83
CA GLY A 71 9.14 -0.38 -5.04
C GLY A 71 10.27 0.49 -5.61
N ASN A 72 10.15 0.98 -6.84
CA ASN A 72 11.24 1.66 -7.54
C ASN A 72 11.60 3.02 -6.91
N SER A 73 12.90 3.34 -6.79
CA SER A 73 13.37 4.63 -6.29
C SER A 73 13.14 5.78 -7.28
N ASP A 74 13.07 5.49 -8.58
CA ASP A 74 12.77 6.49 -9.60
C ASP A 74 11.26 6.71 -9.74
N ILE A 75 10.81 7.89 -9.35
CA ILE A 75 9.40 8.29 -9.42
C ILE A 75 8.85 8.30 -10.85
N GLN A 76 9.70 8.47 -11.87
CA GLN A 76 9.25 8.45 -13.27
C GLN A 76 8.78 7.05 -13.70
N VAL A 77 9.40 5.99 -13.15
CA VAL A 77 8.93 4.62 -13.39
C VAL A 77 7.50 4.47 -12.88
N ILE A 78 7.24 4.90 -11.64
CA ILE A 78 5.91 4.83 -11.02
C ILE A 78 4.89 5.67 -11.80
N LEU A 79 5.24 6.88 -12.23
CA LEU A 79 4.36 7.72 -13.04
C LEU A 79 4.01 7.05 -14.38
N ASN A 80 4.99 6.48 -15.06
CA ASN A 80 4.75 5.75 -16.31
C ASN A 80 3.83 4.54 -16.08
N THR A 81 4.01 3.82 -14.97
CA THR A 81 3.12 2.73 -14.56
C THR A 81 1.69 3.21 -14.34
N ILE A 82 1.50 4.37 -13.70
CA ILE A 82 0.17 4.97 -13.51
C ILE A 82 -0.46 5.34 -14.85
N TYR A 83 0.25 6.06 -15.73
CA TYR A 83 -0.26 6.45 -17.05
C TYR A 83 -0.66 5.23 -17.88
N ARG A 84 0.17 4.18 -17.88
CA ARG A 84 -0.14 2.93 -18.57
C ARG A 84 -1.36 2.23 -17.98
N SER A 85 -1.52 2.26 -16.66
CA SER A 85 -2.68 1.67 -15.99
C SER A 85 -3.96 2.39 -16.38
N ILE A 86 -3.92 3.72 -16.46
CA ILE A 86 -5.02 4.55 -16.95
C ILE A 86 -5.36 4.17 -18.41
N ASP A 87 -4.36 4.08 -19.29
CA ASP A 87 -4.57 3.67 -20.68
C ASP A 87 -5.13 2.25 -20.84
N TYR A 88 -4.76 1.33 -19.94
CA TYR A 88 -5.30 -0.02 -19.90
C TYR A 88 -6.74 -0.07 -19.40
N LEU A 89 -7.07 0.68 -18.36
CA LEU A 89 -8.43 0.74 -17.81
C LEU A 89 -9.42 1.33 -18.81
N ARG A 90 -9.04 2.33 -19.60
CA ARG A 90 -9.87 2.88 -20.69
C ARG A 90 -10.30 1.84 -21.73
N GLN A 91 -9.60 0.71 -21.85
CA GLN A 91 -9.97 -0.36 -22.79
C GLN A 91 -11.15 -1.21 -22.27
N LEU A 92 -11.55 -1.03 -21.01
CA LEU A 92 -12.72 -1.69 -20.44
C LEU A 92 -14.00 -1.08 -21.02
N GLN A 93 -15.01 -1.94 -21.27
CA GLN A 93 -16.30 -1.50 -21.77
C GLN A 93 -17.25 -1.01 -20.65
N ASP A 94 -16.93 -1.34 -19.40
CA ASP A 94 -17.74 -1.01 -18.23
C ASP A 94 -17.11 0.17 -17.48
N GLN A 95 -17.72 1.35 -17.64
CA GLN A 95 -17.28 2.60 -17.02
C GLN A 95 -17.31 2.54 -15.49
N LYS A 96 -18.24 1.79 -14.89
CA LYS A 96 -18.32 1.69 -13.43
C LYS A 96 -17.13 0.90 -12.89
N MET A 97 -16.80 -0.23 -13.52
CA MET A 97 -15.62 -1.01 -13.15
C MET A 97 -14.33 -0.21 -13.33
N GLU A 98 -14.21 0.55 -14.42
CA GLU A 98 -13.07 1.43 -14.68
C GLU A 98 -12.81 2.40 -13.51
N THR A 99 -13.85 3.09 -13.04
CA THR A 99 -13.80 4.00 -11.89
C THR A 99 -13.35 3.29 -10.60
N GLU A 100 -13.99 2.18 -10.24
CA GLU A 100 -13.67 1.43 -9.02
C GLU A 100 -12.22 0.93 -9.01
N TYR A 101 -11.70 0.50 -10.18
CA TYR A 101 -10.31 0.09 -10.32
C TYR A 101 -9.32 1.26 -10.22
N LEU A 102 -9.66 2.40 -10.82
CA LEU A 102 -8.84 3.61 -10.75
C LEU A 102 -8.73 4.10 -9.29
N GLU A 103 -9.83 4.17 -8.56
CA GLU A 103 -9.84 4.52 -7.14
C GLU A 103 -8.97 3.57 -6.31
N THR A 104 -9.16 2.26 -6.49
CA THR A 104 -8.38 1.22 -5.79
C THR A 104 -6.88 1.36 -6.06
N LEU A 105 -6.50 1.62 -7.31
CA LEU A 105 -5.11 1.84 -7.72
C LEU A 105 -4.50 3.05 -7.00
N PHE A 106 -5.18 4.19 -7.01
CA PHE A 106 -4.67 5.40 -6.37
C PHE A 106 -4.60 5.25 -4.85
N TYR A 107 -5.60 4.64 -4.20
CA TYR A 107 -5.53 4.31 -2.78
C TYR A 107 -4.29 3.48 -2.42
N TYR A 108 -3.99 2.45 -3.21
CA TYR A 108 -2.81 1.62 -3.00
C TYR A 108 -1.50 2.42 -3.14
N ILE A 109 -1.38 3.21 -4.22
CA ILE A 109 -0.17 3.99 -4.50
C ILE A 109 0.12 5.02 -3.40
N PHE A 110 -0.90 5.69 -2.87
CA PHE A 110 -0.71 6.63 -1.75
C PHE A 110 -0.29 5.94 -0.47
N ARG A 111 -0.94 4.82 -0.13
CA ARG A 111 -0.59 4.04 1.06
C ARG A 111 0.78 3.40 0.97
N ALA A 112 1.31 3.18 -0.23
CA ALA A 112 2.71 2.82 -0.42
C ALA A 112 3.70 3.97 -0.12
N HIS A 113 3.22 5.09 0.44
CA HIS A 113 3.99 6.28 0.85
C HIS A 113 4.81 6.89 -0.31
N ARG A 114 4.24 6.86 -1.52
CA ARG A 114 4.85 7.51 -2.68
C ARG A 114 4.48 8.98 -2.72
N HIS A 115 5.37 9.81 -2.20
CA HIS A 115 5.20 11.27 -2.21
C HIS A 115 5.31 11.82 -3.64
N LEU A 116 4.15 12.19 -4.20
CA LEU A 116 4.10 12.96 -5.44
C LEU A 116 4.27 14.44 -5.13
N THR A 117 5.03 15.14 -5.97
CA THR A 117 5.03 16.60 -5.93
C THR A 117 3.66 17.13 -6.36
N LYS A 118 3.31 18.33 -5.88
CA LYS A 118 2.08 19.03 -6.28
C LYS A 118 1.94 19.15 -7.82
N LYS A 119 3.06 19.30 -8.53
CA LYS A 119 3.06 19.33 -10.00
C LYS A 119 2.66 17.99 -10.60
N GLN A 120 3.33 16.90 -10.21
CA GLN A 120 3.04 15.55 -10.70
C GLN A 120 1.59 15.15 -10.42
N TYR A 121 1.08 15.56 -9.26
CA TYR A 121 -0.33 15.39 -8.92
C TYR A 121 -1.26 16.07 -9.93
N TYR A 122 -1.06 17.37 -10.20
CA TYR A 122 -1.90 18.07 -11.19
C TYR A 122 -1.75 17.50 -12.59
N ASP A 123 -0.55 17.08 -12.97
CA ASP A 123 -0.31 16.45 -14.27
C ASP A 123 -1.14 15.14 -14.41
N LEU A 124 -1.22 14.33 -13.35
CA LEU A 124 -2.06 13.12 -13.31
C LEU A 124 -3.56 13.44 -13.39
N ILE A 125 -4.03 14.40 -12.59
CA ILE A 125 -5.43 14.83 -12.60
C ILE A 125 -5.84 15.33 -13.98
N ASN A 126 -5.03 16.23 -14.56
CA ASN A 126 -5.28 16.74 -15.92
C ASN A 126 -5.29 15.60 -16.95
N HIS A 127 -4.41 14.61 -16.82
CA HIS A 127 -4.40 13.48 -17.73
C HIS A 127 -5.69 12.67 -17.65
N ILE A 128 -6.21 12.40 -16.44
CA ILE A 128 -7.46 11.66 -16.22
C ILE A 128 -8.66 12.43 -16.79
N GLU A 129 -8.74 13.73 -16.51
CA GLU A 129 -9.79 14.61 -17.04
C GLU A 129 -9.90 14.55 -18.57
N ASN A 130 -8.74 14.46 -19.25
CA ASN A 130 -8.67 14.45 -20.71
C ASN A 130 -8.72 13.04 -21.34
N THR A 131 -8.62 11.98 -20.54
CA THR A 131 -8.57 10.59 -21.02
C THR A 131 -9.95 9.93 -21.04
N TYR A 132 -10.81 10.29 -20.10
CA TYR A 132 -12.11 9.65 -19.89
C TYR A 132 -13.28 10.61 -20.15
N GLN A 133 -14.41 10.06 -20.62
CA GLN A 133 -15.62 10.85 -20.87
C GLN A 133 -16.17 11.48 -19.58
N GLU A 134 -16.10 10.76 -18.46
CA GLU A 134 -16.45 11.23 -17.11
C GLU A 134 -15.19 11.62 -16.32
N GLY A 135 -14.12 12.01 -17.02
CA GLY A 135 -12.82 12.28 -16.44
C GLY A 135 -12.82 13.38 -15.37
N SER A 136 -13.73 14.36 -15.46
CA SER A 136 -13.88 15.40 -14.42
C SER A 136 -14.46 14.85 -13.11
N GLU A 137 -15.40 13.90 -13.17
CA GLU A 137 -15.95 13.27 -11.95
C GLU A 137 -14.89 12.38 -11.30
N LEU A 138 -14.20 11.57 -12.10
CA LEU A 138 -13.05 10.77 -11.66
C LEU A 138 -11.97 11.63 -11.01
N ALA A 139 -11.59 12.73 -11.65
CA ALA A 139 -10.62 13.68 -11.15
C ALA A 139 -11.05 14.30 -9.81
N MET A 140 -12.33 14.61 -9.64
CA MET A 140 -12.87 15.09 -8.37
C MET A 140 -12.77 14.05 -7.27
N THR A 141 -13.17 12.80 -7.54
CA THR A 141 -13.08 11.71 -6.55
C THR A 141 -11.64 11.46 -6.13
N LEU A 142 -10.73 11.39 -7.09
CA LEU A 142 -9.31 11.28 -6.77
C LEU A 142 -8.85 12.50 -5.96
N ALA A 143 -9.18 13.71 -6.36
CA ALA A 143 -8.77 14.90 -5.60
C ALA A 143 -9.24 14.88 -4.14
N GLU A 144 -10.40 14.30 -3.87
CA GLU A 144 -10.89 14.05 -2.52
C GLU A 144 -10.05 13.01 -1.77
N ILE A 145 -9.72 11.87 -2.39
CA ILE A 145 -8.80 10.87 -1.82
C ILE A 145 -7.48 11.53 -1.41
N PHE A 146 -6.85 12.27 -2.32
CA PHE A 146 -5.58 12.95 -2.07
C PHE A 146 -5.65 13.96 -0.94
N ARG A 147 -6.75 14.73 -0.87
CA ARG A 147 -6.97 15.69 0.21
C ARG A 147 -7.10 14.99 1.55
N ASN A 148 -7.79 13.86 1.59
CA ASN A 148 -7.99 13.08 2.81
C ASN A 148 -6.69 12.42 3.27
N GLU A 149 -5.91 11.82 2.37
CA GLU A 149 -4.58 11.26 2.67
C GLU A 149 -3.62 12.35 3.18
N GLY A 150 -3.58 13.51 2.52
CA GLY A 150 -2.76 14.64 2.97
C GLY A 150 -3.17 15.20 4.35
N LYS A 151 -4.48 15.17 4.67
CA LYS A 151 -4.97 15.52 6.01
C LYS A 151 -4.50 14.49 7.05
N ALA A 152 -4.66 13.19 6.76
CA ALA A 152 -4.23 12.11 7.64
C ALA A 152 -2.73 12.19 7.92
N GLU A 153 -1.90 12.37 6.88
CA GLU A 153 -0.45 12.53 7.00
C GLU A 153 -0.08 13.75 7.85
N GLY A 154 -0.75 14.89 7.64
CA GLY A 154 -0.53 16.10 8.42
C GLY A 154 -0.83 15.92 9.92
N ILE A 155 -1.90 15.19 10.25
CA ILE A 155 -2.28 14.88 11.64
C ILE A 155 -1.29 13.88 12.25
N ALA A 156 -0.91 12.83 11.54
CA ALA A 156 0.09 11.86 11.98
C ALA A 156 1.44 12.55 12.30
N ASN A 157 1.94 13.38 11.38
CA ASN A 157 3.16 14.16 11.59
C ASN A 157 3.07 15.12 12.78
N THR A 158 1.91 15.74 12.97
CA THR A 158 1.65 16.61 14.13
C THR A 158 1.64 15.81 15.43
N THR A 159 1.02 14.63 15.43
CA THR A 159 0.98 13.70 16.56
C THR A 159 2.38 13.27 16.96
N ILE A 160 3.21 12.82 16.00
CA ILE A 160 4.62 12.45 16.26
C ILE A 160 5.40 13.63 16.86
N ARG A 161 5.21 14.85 16.34
CA ARG A 161 5.87 16.04 16.86
C ARG A 161 5.45 16.35 18.30
N LEU A 162 4.18 16.16 18.63
CA LEU A 162 3.65 16.37 19.97
C LEU A 162 4.16 15.30 20.95
N ILE A 163 4.11 14.01 20.57
CA ILE A 163 4.72 12.92 21.34
C ILE A 163 6.19 13.21 21.63
N THR A 164 6.95 13.64 20.62
CA THR A 164 8.37 13.98 20.77
C THR A 164 8.58 15.13 21.76
N LYS A 165 7.66 16.10 21.80
CA LYS A 165 7.78 17.31 22.63
C LYS A 165 7.35 17.08 24.08
N PHE A 166 6.26 16.34 24.30
CA PHE A 166 5.62 16.19 25.61
C PHE A 166 6.01 14.89 26.32
N VAL A 167 6.35 13.84 25.57
CA VAL A 167 6.62 12.50 26.10
C VAL A 167 8.10 12.14 25.92
N ALA A 168 8.48 11.68 24.73
CA ALA A 168 9.85 11.35 24.35
C ALA A 168 9.93 11.15 22.82
N PRO A 169 11.13 11.17 22.21
CA PRO A 169 11.30 10.77 20.81
C PRO A 169 10.83 9.32 20.57
N PRO A 170 9.80 9.07 19.74
CA PRO A 170 9.31 7.72 19.49
C PRO A 170 10.25 6.95 18.55
N ALA A 171 10.30 5.62 18.73
CA ALA A 171 10.99 4.72 17.82
C ALA A 171 10.24 4.58 16.46
N GLU A 172 10.92 4.07 15.43
CA GLU A 172 10.38 4.00 14.07
C GLU A 172 9.13 3.12 13.95
N ASP A 173 9.03 2.05 14.75
CA ASP A 173 7.84 1.20 14.82
C ASP A 173 6.62 1.99 15.34
N VAL A 174 6.81 2.82 16.35
CA VAL A 174 5.75 3.70 16.89
C VAL A 174 5.35 4.75 15.87
N LYS A 175 6.31 5.40 15.19
CA LYS A 175 6.00 6.37 14.12
C LYS A 175 5.19 5.72 12.99
N LYS A 176 5.59 4.52 12.57
CA LYS A 176 4.86 3.77 11.53
C LYS A 176 3.42 3.48 11.96
N LYS A 177 3.22 3.00 13.20
CA LYS A 177 1.87 2.78 13.75
C LYS A 177 1.04 4.07 13.81
N VAL A 178 1.65 5.21 14.11
CA VAL A 178 0.96 6.52 14.09
C VAL A 178 0.49 6.88 12.68
N HIS A 179 1.28 6.63 11.64
CA HIS A 179 0.87 6.85 10.24
C HIS A 179 -0.24 5.90 9.77
N GLU A 180 -0.34 4.71 10.37
CA GLU A 180 -1.33 3.69 10.02
C GLU A 180 -2.65 3.83 10.82
N GLN A 181 -2.71 4.74 11.80
CA GLN A 181 -3.89 4.92 12.65
C GLN A 181 -4.98 5.80 12.03
N GLU A 182 -6.21 5.54 12.48
CA GLU A 182 -7.37 6.36 12.12
C GLU A 182 -7.24 7.78 12.69
N ILE A 183 -7.70 8.78 11.92
CA ILE A 183 -7.63 10.20 12.31
C ILE A 183 -8.24 10.45 13.70
N SER A 184 -9.35 9.79 14.04
CA SER A 184 -10.02 9.95 15.34
C SER A 184 -9.18 9.44 16.51
N THR A 185 -8.42 8.36 16.32
CA THR A 185 -7.45 7.87 17.31
C THR A 185 -6.35 8.90 17.50
N LEU A 186 -5.83 9.48 16.41
CA LEU A 186 -4.78 10.49 16.46
C LEU A 186 -5.25 11.77 17.16
N GLU A 187 -6.46 12.25 16.85
CA GLU A 187 -7.07 13.40 17.53
C GLU A 187 -7.20 13.12 19.03
N THR A 188 -7.60 11.91 19.44
CA THR A 188 -7.65 11.51 20.85
C THR A 188 -6.28 11.57 21.52
N ILE A 189 -5.22 11.09 20.85
CA ILE A 189 -3.84 11.18 21.36
C ILE A 189 -3.40 12.63 21.50
N ILE A 190 -3.75 13.48 20.53
CA ILE A 190 -3.42 14.92 20.55
C ILE A 190 -4.11 15.62 21.73
N ASP A 191 -5.39 15.34 21.95
CA ASP A 191 -6.21 16.00 22.97
C ASP A 191 -5.76 15.68 24.40
N HIS A 192 -5.15 14.51 24.62
CA HIS A 192 -4.66 14.05 25.94
C HIS A 192 -3.12 14.02 26.04
N ILE A 193 -2.42 14.70 25.12
CA ILE A 193 -0.96 14.56 25.01
C ILE A 193 -0.21 14.98 26.28
N ASP A 194 -0.76 15.92 27.03
CA ASP A 194 -0.21 16.42 28.29
C ASP A 194 -0.41 15.47 29.47
N GLU A 195 -1.25 14.44 29.32
CA GLU A 195 -1.49 13.40 30.32
C GLU A 195 -0.53 12.20 30.18
N PHE A 196 0.18 12.07 29.05
CA PHE A 196 1.08 10.95 28.82
C PHE A 196 2.46 11.19 29.43
N GLU A 197 2.93 10.25 30.25
CA GLU A 197 4.26 10.31 30.87
C GLU A 197 5.29 9.50 30.08
N THR A 198 4.86 8.45 29.37
CA THR A 198 5.72 7.51 28.67
C THR A 198 5.21 7.14 27.29
N ILE A 199 6.12 6.63 26.44
CA ILE A 199 5.75 6.09 25.11
C ILE A 199 4.78 4.91 25.26
N GLU A 200 4.80 4.20 26.38
CA GLU A 200 3.91 3.07 26.60
C GLU A 200 2.45 3.51 26.77
N ASP A 201 2.22 4.71 27.32
CA ASP A 201 0.88 5.31 27.41
C ASP A 201 0.31 5.59 26.01
N VAL A 202 1.16 6.13 25.12
CA VAL A 202 0.80 6.37 23.72
C VAL A 202 0.49 5.06 22.99
N LYS A 203 1.30 4.01 23.19
CA LYS A 203 1.12 2.72 22.51
C LYS A 203 -0.21 2.04 22.81
N GLN A 204 -0.85 2.34 23.95
CA GLN A 204 -2.18 1.80 24.27
C GLN A 204 -3.25 2.19 23.24
N TYR A 205 -3.04 3.30 22.53
CA TYR A 205 -3.92 3.78 21.46
C TYR A 205 -3.52 3.26 20.08
N LEU A 206 -2.27 2.81 19.92
CA LEU A 206 -1.71 2.34 18.67
C LEU A 206 -1.87 0.82 18.55
N LYS A 207 -3.01 0.38 17.99
CA LYS A 207 -3.25 -1.03 17.63
C LYS A 207 -2.19 -1.49 16.62
#